data_AF-A0A4S4KJ88-F1
#
_entry.id   AF-A0A4S4KJ88-F1
#
_cell.length_a   1.000
_cell.length_b   1.000
_cell.length_c   1.000
_cell.angle_alpha   90.00
_cell.angle_beta   90.00
_cell.angle_gamma   90.00
#
_symmetry.space_group_name_H-M   'P 1'
#
loop_
_entity.id
_entity.type
_entity.pdbx_description
1 polymer ?
#
loop_
_entity_poly.entity_id
_entity_poly.type
_entity_poly.pdbx_seq_one_letter_code
_entity_poly.pdbx_strand_id
1 'polypeptide(L)'
;MKSATPKDIEDLVEAGQNSHICPYFGSRRAIAQSQIVLLPYNLLLQKAARESLGIDLTNQVVIIDEAHNLISTLLSLSTTRLPLRTLTTSLSQLSIYLSKFRNRLSTEHALHLRRLVGLLEALVKYVEDWKAEHASDQGKVSGGQQGNGAVKGGPSQAHKTEVMTSGELLRRLGRKVEGINLLEVETYLRQSKAASCLP
;
A
#
# COMPACT_ATOMS: atom_id res chain seq x y z
N MET A 1 -29.14 -38.74 -3.20
CA MET A 1 -28.37 -37.48 -3.32
C MET A 1 -26.89 -37.85 -3.31
N LYS A 2 -26.14 -37.59 -4.39
CA LYS A 2 -24.68 -37.79 -4.37
C LYS A 2 -24.09 -36.69 -3.48
N SER A 3 -23.35 -37.09 -2.46
CA SER A 3 -22.60 -36.17 -1.60
C SER A 3 -21.62 -35.40 -2.49
N ALA A 4 -21.71 -34.07 -2.50
CA ALA A 4 -20.71 -33.25 -3.17
C ALA A 4 -19.42 -33.32 -2.33
N THR A 5 -18.38 -33.95 -2.85
CA THR A 5 -17.08 -33.97 -2.19
C THR A 5 -16.45 -32.58 -2.28
N PRO A 6 -15.86 -32.06 -1.18
CA PRO A 6 -15.06 -30.84 -1.25
C PRO A 6 -13.99 -31.00 -2.32
N LYS A 7 -13.83 -30.00 -3.18
CA LYS A 7 -12.77 -29.95 -4.18
C LYS A 7 -11.69 -29.01 -3.68
N ASP A 8 -10.45 -29.47 -3.69
CA ASP A 8 -9.30 -28.61 -3.46
C ASP A 8 -8.92 -27.83 -4.74
N ILE A 9 -7.80 -27.11 -4.69
CA ILE A 9 -7.37 -26.29 -5.83
C ILE A 9 -6.89 -27.16 -7.00
N GLU A 10 -6.29 -28.31 -6.71
CA GLU A 10 -5.82 -29.30 -7.67
C GLU A 10 -7.00 -29.93 -8.43
N ASP A 11 -8.05 -30.33 -7.73
CA ASP A 11 -9.31 -30.84 -8.29
C ASP A 11 -10.00 -29.82 -9.20
N LEU A 12 -9.94 -28.53 -8.84
CA LEU A 12 -10.49 -27.44 -9.64
C LEU A 12 -9.69 -27.24 -10.93
N VAL A 13 -8.37 -27.41 -10.89
CA VAL A 13 -7.51 -27.35 -12.08
C VAL A 13 -7.84 -28.50 -13.02
N GLU A 14 -7.93 -29.73 -12.52
CA GLU A 14 -8.28 -30.90 -13.33
C GLU A 14 -9.68 -30.75 -13.95
N ALA A 15 -10.67 -30.32 -13.16
CA ALA A 15 -12.03 -30.09 -13.64
C ALA A 15 -12.09 -29.01 -14.73
N GLY A 16 -11.31 -27.94 -14.60
CA GLY A 16 -11.22 -26.89 -15.60
C GLY A 16 -10.55 -27.37 -16.89
N GLN A 17 -9.49 -28.19 -16.79
CA GLN A 17 -8.85 -28.81 -17.94
C GLN A 17 -9.81 -29.74 -18.70
N ASN A 18 -10.51 -30.62 -17.99
CA ASN A 18 -11.48 -31.55 -18.56
C ASN A 18 -12.68 -30.86 -19.22
N SER A 19 -13.04 -29.67 -18.72
CA SER A 19 -14.17 -28.89 -19.23
C SER A 19 -13.77 -27.77 -20.20
N HIS A 20 -12.48 -27.63 -20.51
CA HIS A 20 -11.91 -26.52 -21.28
C HIS A 20 -12.29 -25.12 -20.77
N ILE A 21 -12.35 -24.93 -19.45
CA ILE A 21 -12.71 -23.68 -18.77
C ILE A 21 -11.57 -23.25 -17.84
N CYS A 22 -11.36 -21.95 -17.71
CA CYS A 22 -10.42 -21.39 -16.72
C CYS A 22 -10.87 -21.74 -15.28
N PRO A 23 -10.09 -22.51 -14.49
CA PRO A 23 -10.44 -22.89 -13.13
C PRO A 23 -10.72 -21.70 -12.20
N TYR A 24 -9.99 -20.60 -12.39
CA TYR A 24 -10.17 -19.37 -11.63
C TYR A 24 -11.57 -18.77 -11.81
N PHE A 25 -12.02 -18.62 -13.06
CA PHE A 25 -13.36 -18.08 -13.32
C PHE A 25 -14.46 -19.09 -13.01
N GLY A 26 -14.20 -20.39 -13.18
CA GLY A 26 -15.11 -21.47 -12.82
C GLY A 26 -15.38 -21.51 -11.31
N SER A 27 -14.34 -21.54 -10.49
CA SER A 27 -14.44 -21.52 -9.02
C SER A 27 -15.12 -20.25 -8.51
N ARG A 28 -14.79 -19.08 -9.07
CA ARG A 28 -15.45 -17.81 -8.72
C ARG A 28 -16.96 -17.84 -8.99
N ARG A 29 -17.41 -18.45 -10.10
CA ARG A 29 -18.84 -18.63 -10.38
C ARG A 29 -19.50 -19.64 -9.45
N ALA A 30 -18.77 -20.61 -8.95
CA ALA A 30 -19.28 -21.65 -8.05
C ALA A 30 -19.52 -21.13 -6.62
N ILE A 31 -18.88 -20.04 -6.18
CA ILE A 31 -19.00 -19.46 -4.83
C ILE A 31 -20.46 -19.30 -4.39
N ALA A 32 -21.33 -18.79 -5.26
CA ALA A 32 -22.74 -18.55 -4.94
C ALA A 32 -23.54 -19.84 -4.66
N GLN A 33 -23.05 -20.99 -5.14
CA GLN A 33 -23.65 -22.31 -4.94
C GLN A 33 -22.93 -23.12 -3.85
N SER A 34 -21.82 -22.61 -3.32
CA SER A 34 -21.02 -23.28 -2.30
C SER A 34 -21.63 -23.13 -0.91
N GLN A 35 -21.66 -24.21 -0.14
CA GLN A 35 -22.08 -24.18 1.27
C GLN A 35 -20.96 -23.72 2.20
N ILE A 36 -19.70 -23.99 1.83
CA ILE A 36 -18.49 -23.61 2.57
C ILE A 36 -17.51 -23.04 1.56
N VAL A 37 -16.91 -21.90 1.90
CA VAL A 37 -15.88 -21.24 1.09
C VAL A 37 -14.68 -20.97 1.99
N LEU A 38 -13.53 -21.51 1.60
CA LEU A 38 -12.26 -21.24 2.28
C LEU A 38 -11.59 -20.02 1.64
N LEU A 39 -11.27 -19.03 2.45
CA LEU A 39 -10.75 -17.74 2.00
C LEU A 39 -9.56 -17.32 2.88
N PRO A 40 -8.46 -16.82 2.29
CA PRO A 40 -7.42 -16.16 3.06
C PRO A 40 -7.91 -14.81 3.60
N TYR A 41 -7.30 -14.32 4.68
CA TYR A 41 -7.71 -13.10 5.38
C TYR A 41 -7.78 -11.86 4.47
N ASN A 42 -6.84 -11.71 3.53
CA ASN A 42 -6.83 -10.55 2.63
C ASN A 42 -8.10 -10.47 1.78
N LEU A 43 -8.60 -11.61 1.28
CA LEU A 43 -9.82 -11.64 0.47
C LEU A 43 -11.08 -11.41 1.30
N LEU A 44 -11.07 -11.78 2.59
CA LEU A 44 -12.18 -11.55 3.51
C LEU A 44 -12.21 -10.10 4.03
N LEU A 45 -11.06 -9.57 4.44
CA LEU A 45 -10.97 -8.28 5.15
C LEU A 45 -10.99 -7.08 4.19
N GLN A 46 -10.46 -7.22 2.97
CA GLN A 46 -10.50 -6.15 2.00
C GLN A 46 -11.84 -6.10 1.27
N LYS A 47 -12.61 -5.03 1.49
CA LYS A 47 -13.92 -4.82 0.85
C LYS A 47 -13.85 -4.92 -0.68
N ALA A 48 -12.86 -4.26 -1.30
CA ALA A 48 -12.68 -4.29 -2.75
C ALA A 48 -12.40 -5.70 -3.30
N ALA A 49 -11.66 -6.53 -2.55
CA ALA A 49 -11.40 -7.92 -2.91
C ALA A 49 -12.67 -8.78 -2.83
N ARG A 50 -13.47 -8.61 -1.76
CA ARG A 50 -14.78 -9.29 -1.62
C ARG A 50 -15.73 -8.94 -2.76
N GLU A 51 -15.90 -7.66 -3.05
CA GLU A 51 -16.75 -7.18 -4.16
C GLU A 51 -16.26 -7.74 -5.50
N SER A 52 -14.94 -7.74 -5.70
CA SER A 52 -14.31 -8.32 -6.89
C SER A 52 -14.46 -9.84 -6.99
N LEU A 53 -14.83 -10.55 -5.92
CA LEU A 53 -15.10 -11.98 -5.94
C LEU A 53 -16.61 -12.30 -5.90
N GLY A 54 -17.46 -11.30 -5.64
CA GLY A 54 -18.89 -11.49 -5.44
C GLY A 54 -19.22 -12.11 -4.07
N ILE A 55 -18.36 -11.91 -3.07
CA ILE A 55 -18.55 -12.44 -1.72
C ILE A 55 -19.39 -11.45 -0.92
N ASP A 56 -20.64 -11.81 -0.66
CA ASP A 56 -21.52 -11.12 0.28
C ASP A 56 -21.53 -11.88 1.62
N LEU A 57 -21.32 -11.14 2.72
CA LEU A 57 -21.31 -11.69 4.08
C LEU A 57 -22.66 -11.55 4.77
N THR A 58 -23.66 -10.96 4.11
CA THR A 58 -25.01 -10.81 4.66
C THR A 58 -25.63 -12.19 4.93
N ASN A 59 -26.09 -12.42 6.15
CA ASN A 59 -26.63 -13.71 6.62
C ASN A 59 -25.66 -14.90 6.51
N GLN A 60 -24.35 -14.65 6.56
CA GLN A 60 -23.32 -15.70 6.55
C GLN A 60 -22.67 -15.86 7.94
N VAL A 61 -22.22 -17.08 8.25
CA VAL A 61 -21.36 -17.34 9.42
C VAL A 61 -19.91 -17.30 8.98
N VAL A 62 -19.11 -16.44 9.61
CA VAL A 62 -17.68 -16.32 9.33
C VAL A 62 -16.90 -16.96 10.46
N ILE A 63 -16.08 -17.96 10.11
CA ILE A 63 -15.17 -18.64 11.04
C ILE A 63 -13.75 -18.19 10.69
N ILE A 64 -13.06 -17.60 11.66
CA ILE A 64 -11.67 -17.19 11.51
C ILE A 64 -10.82 -18.24 12.23
N ASP A 65 -10.14 -19.06 11.44
CA ASP A 65 -9.11 -19.94 11.96
C ASP A 65 -7.84 -19.13 12.31
N GLU A 66 -7.07 -19.56 13.31
CA GLU A 66 -5.80 -18.93 13.74
C GLU A 66 -5.85 -17.40 13.97
N ALA A 67 -6.95 -16.92 14.57
CA ALA A 67 -7.24 -15.49 14.73
C ALA A 67 -6.17 -14.67 15.50
N HIS A 68 -5.18 -15.31 16.10
CA HIS A 68 -4.03 -14.63 16.72
C HIS A 68 -3.22 -13.79 15.70
N ASN A 69 -3.24 -14.14 14.41
CA ASN A 69 -2.58 -13.38 13.33
C ASN A 69 -3.48 -12.33 12.66
N LEU A 70 -4.74 -12.21 13.10
CA LEU A 70 -5.71 -11.35 12.44
C LEU A 70 -5.32 -9.87 12.52
N ILE A 71 -4.88 -9.42 13.69
CA ILE A 71 -4.55 -8.01 13.94
C ILE A 71 -3.32 -7.58 13.13
N SER A 72 -2.25 -8.39 13.12
CA SER A 72 -1.04 -8.10 12.35
C SER A 72 -1.31 -8.05 10.85
N THR A 73 -2.17 -8.95 10.36
CA THR A 73 -2.63 -8.95 8.97
C THR A 73 -3.44 -7.69 8.66
N LEU A 74 -4.41 -7.33 9.52
CA LEU A 74 -5.22 -6.13 9.34
C LEU A 74 -4.38 -4.85 9.32
N LEU A 75 -3.40 -4.74 10.22
CA LEU A 75 -2.45 -3.62 10.25
C LEU A 75 -1.61 -3.58 8.98
N SER A 76 -1.14 -4.73 8.48
CA SER A 76 -0.38 -4.80 7.25
C SER A 76 -1.21 -4.41 6.02
N LEU A 77 -2.48 -4.79 5.97
CA LEU A 77 -3.40 -4.44 4.87
C LEU A 77 -3.82 -2.96 4.88
N SER A 78 -3.81 -2.31 6.05
CA SER A 78 -4.16 -0.89 6.20
C SER A 78 -2.95 0.05 6.15
N THR A 79 -1.74 -0.48 6.32
CA THR A 79 -0.51 0.31 6.28
C THR A 79 0.01 0.42 4.86
N THR A 80 0.24 1.65 4.40
CA THR A 80 0.92 1.92 3.13
C THR A 80 2.33 2.41 3.38
N ARG A 81 3.32 1.85 2.67
CA ARG A 81 4.72 2.26 2.76
C ARG A 81 5.07 3.19 1.60
N LEU A 82 5.53 4.39 1.91
CA LEU A 82 5.92 5.39 0.92
C LEU A 82 7.44 5.69 1.04
N PRO A 83 8.31 4.97 0.31
CA PRO A 83 9.75 5.20 0.40
C PRO A 83 10.17 6.46 -0.37
N LEU A 84 11.28 7.08 0.06
CA LEU A 84 11.83 8.30 -0.57
C LEU A 84 11.98 8.17 -2.08
N ARG A 85 12.50 7.04 -2.57
CA ARG A 85 12.64 6.78 -4.02
C ARG A 85 11.31 6.92 -4.78
N THR A 86 10.21 6.46 -4.19
CA THR A 86 8.88 6.54 -4.82
C THR A 86 8.42 7.98 -4.86
N LEU A 87 8.60 8.74 -3.77
CA LEU A 87 8.30 10.17 -3.73
C LEU A 87 9.08 10.95 -4.80
N THR A 88 10.41 10.75 -4.88
CA THR A 88 11.27 11.43 -5.85
C THR A 88 10.91 11.06 -7.29
N THR A 89 10.66 9.77 -7.57
CA THR A 89 10.24 9.33 -8.91
C THR A 89 8.88 9.91 -9.28
N SER A 90 7.89 9.88 -8.39
CA SER A 90 6.56 10.46 -8.63
C SER A 90 6.62 11.97 -8.86
N LEU A 91 7.45 12.69 -8.11
CA LEU A 91 7.67 14.13 -8.28
C LEU A 91 8.28 14.44 -9.66
N SER A 92 9.29 13.68 -10.06
CA SER A 92 9.93 13.81 -11.38
C SER A 92 8.95 13.53 -12.52
N GLN A 93 8.22 12.41 -12.44
CA GLN A 93 7.21 12.03 -13.43
C GLN A 93 6.12 13.10 -13.58
N LEU A 94 5.64 13.64 -12.46
CA LEU A 94 4.58 14.65 -12.48
C LEU A 94 5.07 16.00 -13.04
N SER A 95 6.30 16.39 -12.71
CA SER A 95 6.95 17.58 -13.28
C SER A 95 7.15 17.48 -14.80
N ILE A 96 7.59 16.32 -15.28
CA ILE A 96 7.71 16.02 -16.72
C ILE A 96 6.34 16.06 -17.39
N TYR A 97 5.31 15.46 -16.77
CA TYR A 97 3.96 15.47 -17.30
C TYR A 97 3.41 16.90 -17.44
N LEU A 98 3.53 17.72 -16.40
CA LEU A 98 3.09 19.11 -16.42
C LEU A 98 3.81 19.96 -17.47
N SER A 99 5.13 19.81 -17.60
CA SER A 99 5.90 20.56 -18.60
C SER A 99 5.53 20.14 -20.03
N LYS A 100 5.36 18.84 -20.28
CA LYS A 100 5.01 18.29 -21.60
C LYS A 100 3.60 18.66 -22.05
N PHE A 101 2.63 18.66 -21.13
CA PHE A 101 1.21 18.88 -21.44
C PHE A 101 0.70 20.28 -21.05
N ARG A 102 1.59 21.24 -20.74
CA ARG A 102 1.23 22.59 -20.27
C ARG A 102 0.18 23.32 -21.11
N ASN A 103 0.15 23.09 -22.43
CA ASN A 103 -0.75 23.76 -23.37
C ASN A 103 -2.05 22.98 -23.65
N ARG A 104 -2.14 21.72 -23.19
CA ARG A 104 -3.29 20.84 -23.43
C ARG A 104 -4.12 20.59 -22.17
N LEU A 105 -3.63 21.03 -21.01
CA LEU A 105 -4.25 20.80 -19.73
C LEU A 105 -5.21 21.95 -19.41
N SER A 106 -6.42 21.64 -18.94
CA SER A 106 -7.33 22.68 -18.47
C SER A 106 -6.73 23.42 -17.27
N THR A 107 -7.15 24.66 -17.04
CA THR A 107 -6.72 25.47 -15.90
C THR A 107 -6.98 24.77 -14.56
N GLU A 108 -8.10 24.05 -14.46
CA GLU A 108 -8.49 23.27 -13.27
C GLU A 108 -7.54 22.09 -13.05
N HIS A 109 -7.33 21.25 -14.06
CA HIS A 109 -6.41 20.11 -13.99
C HIS A 109 -4.98 20.58 -13.68
N ALA A 110 -4.52 21.67 -14.30
CA ALA A 110 -3.20 22.25 -14.04
C ALA A 110 -3.05 22.73 -12.59
N LEU A 111 -4.10 23.32 -12.00
CA LEU A 111 -4.09 23.77 -10.62
C LEU A 111 -3.96 22.58 -9.65
N HIS A 112 -4.77 21.54 -9.81
CA HIS A 112 -4.72 20.36 -8.93
C HIS A 112 -3.38 19.62 -9.04
N LEU A 113 -2.84 19.46 -10.26
CA LEU A 113 -1.54 18.82 -10.44
C LEU A 113 -0.40 19.67 -9.86
N ARG A 114 -0.43 21.01 -9.97
CA ARG A 114 0.57 21.87 -9.31
C ARG A 114 0.50 21.80 -7.79
N ARG A 115 -0.71 21.73 -7.23
CA ARG A 115 -0.91 21.49 -5.78
C ARG A 115 -0.30 20.16 -5.36
N LEU A 116 -0.52 19.11 -6.14
CA LEU A 116 0.08 17.78 -5.89
C LEU A 116 1.61 17.81 -5.98
N VAL A 117 2.19 18.51 -6.97
CA VAL A 117 3.64 18.73 -7.04
C VAL A 117 4.14 19.40 -5.77
N GLY A 118 3.52 20.51 -5.34
CA GLY A 118 3.93 21.21 -4.12
C GLY A 118 3.86 20.34 -2.86
N LEU A 119 2.86 19.46 -2.77
CA LEU A 119 2.77 18.47 -1.69
C LEU A 119 3.91 17.45 -1.75
N LEU A 120 4.20 16.90 -2.93
CA LEU A 120 5.29 15.94 -3.12
C LEU A 120 6.66 16.58 -2.84
N GLU A 121 6.89 17.82 -3.26
CA GLU A 121 8.10 18.59 -2.94
C GLU A 121 8.27 18.76 -1.43
N ALA A 122 7.21 19.13 -0.72
CA ALA A 122 7.25 19.27 0.74
C ALA A 122 7.56 17.93 1.44
N LEU A 123 6.95 16.83 0.97
CA LEU A 123 7.20 15.49 1.50
C LEU A 123 8.63 15.02 1.24
N VAL A 124 9.15 15.20 0.01
CA VAL A 124 10.55 14.87 -0.33
C VAL A 124 11.49 15.65 0.56
N LYS A 125 11.31 16.96 0.64
CA LYS A 125 12.16 17.83 1.47
C LYS A 125 12.15 17.39 2.94
N TYR A 126 10.98 17.15 3.50
CA TYR A 126 10.85 16.69 4.89
C TYR A 126 11.62 15.39 5.15
N VAL A 127 11.49 14.40 4.25
CA VAL A 127 12.18 13.11 4.39
C VAL A 127 13.69 13.26 4.19
N GLU A 128 14.14 14.16 3.31
CA GLU A 128 15.56 14.47 3.11
C GLU A 128 16.18 15.18 4.32
N ASP A 129 15.49 16.19 4.87
CA ASP A 129 15.89 16.92 6.08
C ASP A 129 15.99 15.93 7.26
N TRP A 130 14.97 15.08 7.44
CA TRP A 130 14.98 14.03 8.47
C TRP A 130 16.15 13.05 8.29
N LYS A 131 16.45 12.64 7.05
CA LYS A 131 17.59 11.77 6.75
C LYS A 131 18.92 12.47 7.08
N ALA A 132 19.06 13.77 6.79
CA ALA A 132 20.28 14.53 7.04
C ALA A 132 20.55 14.72 8.54
N GLU A 133 19.52 15.07 9.32
CA GLU A 133 19.61 15.19 10.78
C GLU A 133 20.12 13.88 11.41
N HIS A 134 19.61 12.74 10.94
CA HIS A 134 19.93 11.43 11.50
C HIS A 134 21.19 10.77 10.90
N ALA A 135 21.72 11.28 9.79
CA ALA A 135 23.01 10.86 9.24
C ALA A 135 24.19 11.42 10.06
N SER A 136 24.03 12.58 10.69
CA SER A 136 25.07 13.27 11.45
C SER A 136 25.37 12.64 12.82
N ASP A 137 24.42 11.88 13.38
CA ASP A 137 24.50 11.28 14.72
C ASP A 137 25.29 9.95 14.76
N GLN A 138 25.67 9.39 13.59
CA GLN A 138 26.49 8.18 13.50
C GLN A 138 28.02 8.43 13.59
N GLY A 139 28.44 9.69 13.80
CA GLY A 139 29.85 10.12 13.73
C GLY A 139 30.60 10.29 15.06
N LYS A 140 29.99 10.06 16.24
CA LYS A 140 30.66 10.19 17.55
C LYS A 140 30.75 8.85 18.29
N VAL A 141 31.64 7.98 17.82
CA VAL A 141 32.33 7.03 18.71
C VAL A 141 33.82 7.38 18.64
N SER A 142 34.22 8.27 19.55
CA SER A 142 35.62 8.57 19.88
C SER A 142 36.30 7.37 20.53
N GLY A 143 37.57 7.15 20.18
CA GLY A 143 38.29 5.88 20.37
C GLY A 143 38.80 5.56 21.78
N GLY A 144 39.30 4.31 21.90
CA GLY A 144 39.97 3.79 23.08
C GLY A 144 40.32 2.30 22.96
N GLN A 145 41.56 2.02 22.53
CA GLN A 145 42.45 0.86 22.79
C GLN A 145 42.01 -0.63 22.69
N GLN A 146 43.01 -1.39 22.26
CA GLN A 146 43.11 -2.84 21.95
C GLN A 146 42.61 -3.81 23.04
N GLY A 147 41.96 -4.88 22.58
CA GLY A 147 41.77 -6.14 23.32
C GLY A 147 41.24 -7.25 22.40
N ASN A 148 41.98 -8.35 22.28
CA ASN A 148 41.67 -9.53 21.48
C ASN A 148 40.45 -10.30 22.02
N GLY A 149 39.58 -10.82 21.13
CA GLY A 149 38.66 -11.91 21.47
C GLY A 149 37.34 -11.96 20.70
N ALA A 150 37.29 -12.86 19.72
CA ALA A 150 36.17 -13.72 19.30
C ALA A 150 34.73 -13.17 19.01
N VAL A 151 34.19 -13.74 17.91
CA VAL A 151 32.77 -13.82 17.47
C VAL A 151 32.21 -12.62 16.69
N LYS A 152 32.23 -12.73 15.35
CA LYS A 152 31.51 -11.88 14.41
C LYS A 152 30.01 -12.21 14.42
N GLY A 153 29.22 -11.47 15.20
CA GLY A 153 27.81 -11.20 14.91
C GLY A 153 27.72 -9.86 14.17
N GLY A 154 27.19 -9.85 12.95
CA GLY A 154 27.05 -8.62 12.16
C GLY A 154 26.14 -7.59 12.84
N PRO A 155 26.37 -6.28 12.66
CA PRO A 155 25.57 -5.27 13.34
C PRO A 155 24.19 -5.17 12.67
N SER A 156 23.15 -5.62 13.34
CA SER A 156 21.77 -5.21 13.03
C SER A 156 21.67 -3.70 13.28
N GLN A 157 21.73 -2.92 12.20
CA GLN A 157 21.48 -1.47 12.25
C GLN A 157 20.11 -1.22 12.89
N ALA A 158 20.10 -0.63 14.09
CA ALA A 158 18.88 -0.19 14.76
C ALA A 158 18.24 0.92 13.91
N HIS A 159 17.14 0.59 13.24
CA HIS A 159 16.39 1.53 12.43
C HIS A 159 15.69 2.53 13.38
N LYS A 160 16.20 3.76 13.47
CA LYS A 160 15.50 4.84 14.20
C LYS A 160 14.12 5.03 13.57
N THR A 161 13.09 4.92 14.41
CA THR A 161 11.69 5.02 14.02
C THR A 161 11.07 6.20 14.76
N GLU A 162 10.51 7.16 14.01
CA GLU A 162 9.73 8.27 14.56
C GLU A 162 8.25 8.04 14.28
N VAL A 163 7.41 8.23 15.29
CA VAL A 163 5.95 8.11 15.17
C VAL A 163 5.35 9.49 15.38
N MET A 164 4.46 9.89 14.48
CA MET A 164 3.74 11.15 14.58
C MET A 164 2.31 11.00 14.09
N THR A 165 1.45 11.92 14.52
CA THR A 165 0.07 12.01 14.02
C THR A 165 0.06 12.69 12.65
N SER A 166 -1.03 12.51 11.90
CA SER A 166 -1.24 13.22 10.63
C SER A 166 -1.20 14.73 10.81
N GLY A 167 -1.78 15.27 11.89
CA GLY A 167 -1.75 16.70 12.19
C GLY A 167 -0.34 17.23 12.45
N GLU A 168 0.49 16.47 13.17
CA GLU A 168 1.89 16.84 13.41
C GLU A 168 2.71 16.81 12.12
N LEU A 169 2.51 15.80 11.28
CA LEU A 169 3.16 15.71 9.97
C LEU A 169 2.82 16.94 9.10
N LEU A 170 1.54 17.31 9.01
CA LEU A 170 1.10 18.48 8.24
C LEU A 170 1.74 19.78 8.75
N ARG A 171 1.83 19.94 10.07
CA ARG A 171 2.50 21.10 10.69
C ARG A 171 3.99 21.16 10.34
N ARG A 172 4.68 20.01 10.30
CA ARG A 172 6.10 19.93 9.93
C ARG A 172 6.36 20.14 8.44
N LEU A 173 5.44 19.73 7.57
CA LEU A 173 5.52 20.01 6.12
C LEU A 173 5.41 21.52 5.80
N GLY A 174 4.92 22.31 6.76
CA GLY A 174 4.96 23.76 6.76
C GLY A 174 3.82 24.43 5.98
N ARG A 175 3.82 25.77 6.02
CA ARG A 175 2.74 26.64 5.50
C ARG A 175 2.39 26.44 4.02
N LYS A 176 3.30 25.89 3.21
CA LYS A 176 3.04 25.60 1.79
C LYS A 176 1.98 24.51 1.60
N VAL A 177 1.87 23.57 2.55
CA VAL A 177 0.88 22.48 2.49
C VAL A 177 -0.41 22.85 3.22
N GLU A 178 -0.36 23.73 4.22
CA GLU A 178 -1.56 24.21 4.94
C GLU A 178 -2.58 24.92 4.03
N GLY A 179 -2.12 25.59 2.97
CA GLY A 179 -2.99 26.22 1.98
C GLY A 179 -3.54 25.28 0.90
N ILE A 180 -3.16 24.00 0.91
CA ILE A 180 -3.61 23.02 -0.07
C ILE A 180 -4.83 22.28 0.48
N ASN A 181 -5.96 22.37 -0.23
CA ASN A 181 -7.11 21.53 0.08
C ASN A 181 -6.81 20.07 -0.35
N LEU A 182 -6.34 19.26 0.60
CA LEU A 182 -5.99 17.86 0.36
C LEU A 182 -7.20 17.01 -0.04
N LEU A 183 -8.42 17.36 0.41
CA LEU A 183 -9.65 16.65 0.04
C LEU A 183 -10.03 16.88 -1.42
N GLU A 184 -9.82 18.12 -1.92
CA GLU A 184 -10.00 18.42 -3.34
C GLU A 184 -8.97 17.67 -4.20
N VAL A 185 -7.72 17.59 -3.76
CA VAL A 185 -6.68 16.83 -4.47
C VAL A 185 -7.01 15.34 -4.47
N GLU A 186 -7.48 14.78 -3.36
CA GLU A 186 -7.92 13.38 -3.28
C GLU A 186 -9.10 13.12 -4.23
N THR A 187 -10.13 13.95 -4.18
CA THR A 187 -11.32 13.85 -5.02
C THR A 187 -10.94 13.91 -6.51
N TYR A 188 -10.06 14.85 -6.85
CA TYR A 188 -9.50 14.98 -8.19
C TYR A 188 -8.74 13.72 -8.63
N LEU A 189 -7.89 13.16 -7.77
CA LEU A 189 -7.12 11.96 -8.10
C LEU A 189 -8.01 10.73 -8.34
N ARG A 190 -9.12 10.61 -7.59
CA ARG A 190 -10.12 9.55 -7.79
C ARG A 190 -10.90 9.72 -9.09
N GLN A 191 -11.25 10.95 -9.45
CA GLN A 191 -12.05 11.24 -10.66
C GLN A 191 -11.22 11.23 -11.95
N SER A 192 -10.01 11.78 -11.92
CA SER A 192 -9.17 11.97 -13.10
C SER A 192 -8.52 10.68 -13.62
N LYS A 193 -8.68 9.55 -12.91
CA LYS A 193 -7.94 8.29 -13.13
C LYS A 193 -6.41 8.44 -13.15
N ALA A 194 -5.86 9.60 -12.80
CA ALA A 194 -4.42 9.84 -12.78
C ALA A 194 -3.70 8.95 -11.75
N ALA A 195 -4.42 8.51 -10.71
CA ALA A 195 -3.94 7.55 -9.71
C ALA A 195 -4.30 6.08 -10.02
N SER A 196 -5.09 5.80 -11.07
CA SER A 196 -5.54 4.44 -11.42
C SER A 196 -4.46 3.61 -12.15
N CYS A 197 -3.22 4.10 -12.19
CA CYS A 197 -2.05 3.39 -12.73
C CYS A 197 -1.18 2.74 -11.64
N LEU A 198 -1.67 2.60 -10.39
CA LEU A 198 -1.06 1.66 -9.45
C LEU A 198 -1.75 0.29 -9.59
N PRO A 199 -1.01 -0.78 -9.89
CA PRO A 199 -1.55 -2.15 -10.01
C PRO A 199 -2.11 -2.69 -8.70
#